data_AF-A0AAW1XVL0-F1
#
_entry.id   AF-A0AAW1XVL0-F1
#
_cell.length_a   1.000
_cell.length_b   1.000
_cell.length_c   1.000
_cell.angle_alpha   90.00
_cell.angle_beta   90.00
_cell.angle_gamma   90.00
#
_symmetry.space_group_name_H-M   'P 1'
#
loop_
_entity.id
_entity.type
_entity.pdbx_description
1 polymer ?
#
loop_
_entity_poly.entity_id
_entity_poly.type
_entity_poly.pdbx_seq_one_letter_code
_entity_poly.pdbx_strand_id
1 'polypeptide(L)'
;MNGGPSMPFELEVVEAALLSRIQRWERRLMDLEPRVQNILAVLPNRLTADILEQLRISKQTLVVLGSRAGDLRQMLFDLLEDTEEIRRICIMGRNCKLKKGNNDVECSVPLEKQIAEEEEEEIEMLLENYLQRCESCHGQAERLLDSAKEMEDSIAVNLSSRRLEVSRVELLLQVGTFVWDWVL
;
A
#
# COMPACT_ATOMS: atom_id res chain seq x y z
N MET A 1 12.37 -15.25 -38.82
CA MET A 1 12.92 -14.91 -37.50
C MET A 1 11.80 -15.14 -36.51
N ASN A 2 12.02 -16.03 -35.55
CA ASN A 2 10.99 -16.71 -34.75
C ASN A 2 10.07 -15.71 -34.04
N GLY A 3 8.82 -15.62 -34.52
CA GLY A 3 7.73 -15.08 -33.73
C GLY A 3 7.31 -16.16 -32.76
N GLY A 4 7.81 -16.09 -31.52
CA GLY A 4 7.13 -16.76 -30.42
C GLY A 4 5.69 -16.26 -30.34
N PRO A 5 4.76 -17.04 -29.77
CA PRO A 5 3.40 -16.58 -29.56
C PRO A 5 3.47 -15.21 -28.86
N SER A 6 3.00 -14.18 -29.57
CA SER A 6 2.90 -12.84 -29.00
C SER A 6 1.82 -12.90 -27.94
N MET A 7 2.15 -12.45 -26.73
CA MET A 7 1.22 -12.29 -25.62
C MET A 7 -0.12 -11.71 -26.13
N PRO A 8 -1.28 -12.24 -25.71
CA PRO A 8 -2.57 -11.73 -26.14
C PRO A 8 -2.66 -10.22 -25.93
N PHE A 9 -3.20 -9.48 -26.89
CA PHE A 9 -3.29 -8.02 -26.84
C PHE A 9 -4.01 -7.53 -25.57
N GLU A 10 -5.03 -8.27 -25.13
CA GLU A 10 -5.76 -8.00 -23.89
C GLU A 10 -4.83 -7.99 -22.68
N LEU A 11 -3.86 -8.90 -22.64
CA LEU A 11 -2.91 -9.00 -21.53
C LEU A 11 -1.82 -7.92 -21.62
N GLU A 12 -1.35 -7.58 -22.82
CA GLU A 12 -0.41 -6.45 -23.00
C GLU A 12 -1.00 -5.13 -22.47
N VAL A 13 -2.29 -4.90 -22.72
CA VAL A 13 -3.00 -3.71 -22.22
C VAL A 13 -3.11 -3.72 -20.70
N VAL A 14 -3.43 -4.88 -20.12
CA VAL A 14 -3.49 -5.06 -18.66
C VAL A 14 -2.13 -4.85 -18.03
N GLU A 15 -1.08 -5.43 -18.60
CA GLU A 15 0.30 -5.26 -18.16
C GLU A 15 0.69 -3.77 -18.16
N ALA A 16 0.48 -3.07 -19.28
CA ALA A 16 0.80 -1.65 -19.38
C ALA A 16 0.04 -0.81 -18.34
N ALA A 17 -1.22 -1.15 -18.06
CA ALA A 17 -2.03 -0.49 -17.05
C ALA A 17 -1.50 -0.74 -15.62
N LEU A 18 -1.19 -1.99 -15.29
CA LEU A 18 -0.60 -2.40 -14.01
C LEU A 18 0.74 -1.69 -13.78
N LEU A 19 1.63 -1.77 -14.77
CA LEU A 19 2.95 -1.15 -14.73
C LEU A 19 2.85 0.36 -14.47
N SER A 20 2.02 1.06 -15.25
CA SER A 20 1.81 2.50 -15.13
C SER A 20 1.29 2.88 -13.74
N ARG A 21 0.37 2.07 -13.19
CA ARG A 21 -0.24 2.33 -11.89
C ARG A 21 0.75 2.11 -10.74
N ILE A 22 1.45 0.99 -10.75
CA ILE A 22 2.42 0.61 -9.71
C ILE A 22 3.61 1.56 -9.71
N GLN A 23 4.17 1.90 -10.87
CA GLN A 23 5.25 2.89 -10.97
C GLN A 23 4.86 4.28 -10.44
N ARG A 24 3.58 4.64 -10.53
CA ARG A 24 3.09 5.89 -9.94
C ARG A 24 3.05 5.80 -8.41
N TRP A 25 2.69 4.65 -7.86
CA TRP A 25 2.71 4.44 -6.41
C TRP A 25 4.13 4.39 -5.87
N GLU A 26 5.03 3.64 -6.51
CA GLU A 26 6.46 3.57 -6.15
C GLU A 26 7.09 4.95 -6.10
N ARG A 27 6.90 5.79 -7.13
CA ARG A 27 7.40 7.17 -7.14
C ARG A 27 6.83 8.02 -6.01
N ARG A 28 5.51 7.93 -5.76
CA ARG A 28 4.89 8.67 -4.65
C ARG A 28 5.43 8.22 -3.30
N LEU A 29 5.70 6.93 -3.11
CA LEU A 29 6.32 6.41 -1.90
C LEU A 29 7.76 6.92 -1.74
N MET A 30 8.56 6.90 -2.81
CA MET A 30 9.92 7.45 -2.80
C MET A 30 9.96 8.92 -2.38
N ASP A 31 8.97 9.73 -2.75
CA ASP A 31 8.88 11.13 -2.34
C ASP A 31 8.32 11.31 -0.92
N LEU A 32 7.40 10.45 -0.49
CA LEU A 32 6.73 10.55 0.81
C LEU A 32 7.57 10.02 1.96
N GLU A 33 8.29 8.92 1.76
CA GLU A 33 9.13 8.28 2.77
C GLU A 33 10.12 9.24 3.43
N PRO A 34 11.00 9.96 2.70
CA PRO A 34 11.95 10.87 3.33
C PRO A 34 11.25 12.05 4.01
N ARG A 35 10.11 12.50 3.49
CA ARG A 35 9.32 13.58 4.12
C ARG A 35 8.78 13.15 5.47
N VAL A 36 8.19 11.96 5.54
CA VAL A 36 7.67 11.40 6.79
C VAL A 36 8.80 11.21 7.78
N GLN A 37 9.91 10.57 7.39
CA GLN A 37 11.06 10.37 8.28
C GLN A 37 11.63 11.70 8.83
N ASN A 38 11.74 12.73 7.99
CA ASN A 38 12.20 14.05 8.42
C ASN A 38 11.23 14.71 9.42
N ILE A 39 9.92 14.59 9.18
CA ILE A 39 8.90 15.10 10.11
C ILE A 39 9.03 14.38 11.45
N LEU A 40 9.09 13.03 11.45
CA LEU A 40 9.20 12.21 12.66
C LEU A 40 10.48 12.51 13.46
N ALA A 41 11.59 12.84 12.80
CA ALA A 41 12.84 13.19 13.47
C ALA A 41 12.77 14.56 14.19
N VAL A 42 12.03 15.52 13.64
CA VAL A 42 11.96 16.90 14.17
C VAL A 42 10.86 17.04 15.23
N LEU A 43 9.80 16.27 15.11
CA LEU A 43 8.58 16.39 15.91
C LEU A 43 8.81 16.32 17.44
N PRO A 44 9.64 15.42 17.98
CA PRO A 44 9.91 15.36 19.43
C PRO A 44 10.50 16.67 19.98
N ASN A 45 11.26 17.40 19.17
CA ASN A 45 11.98 18.60 19.57
C ASN A 45 11.24 19.89 19.20
N ARG A 46 10.31 19.84 18.22
CA ARG A 46 9.58 21.00 17.71
C ARG A 46 8.13 20.67 17.39
N LEU A 47 7.27 20.92 18.36
CA LEU A 47 5.82 20.87 18.20
C LEU A 47 5.31 22.23 17.68
N THR A 48 5.11 22.31 16.37
CA THR A 48 4.48 23.46 15.71
C THR A 48 3.27 23.02 14.90
N ALA A 49 2.27 23.90 14.76
CA ALA A 49 1.03 23.59 14.03
C ALA A 49 1.28 23.18 12.57
N ASP A 50 2.26 23.80 11.92
CA ASP A 50 2.64 23.49 10.53
C ASP A 50 3.18 22.06 10.38
N ILE A 51 4.07 21.62 11.27
CA ILE A 51 4.64 20.26 11.25
C ILE A 51 3.55 19.21 11.50
N LEU A 52 2.60 19.47 12.41
CA LEU A 52 1.46 18.59 12.66
C LEU A 52 0.53 18.49 11.44
N GLU A 53 0.31 19.60 10.74
CA GLU A 53 -0.50 19.60 9.51
C GLU A 53 0.21 18.84 8.37
N GLN A 54 1.53 19.00 8.23
CA GLN A 54 2.32 18.21 7.28
C GLN A 54 2.27 16.70 7.60
N LEU A 55 2.32 16.34 8.89
CA LEU A 55 2.16 14.95 9.34
C LEU A 55 0.76 14.44 8.97
N ARG A 56 -0.30 15.23 9.24
CA ARG A 56 -1.68 14.88 8.93
C ARG A 56 -1.88 14.63 7.43
N ILE A 57 -1.38 15.51 6.58
CA ILE A 57 -1.46 15.38 5.11
C ILE A 57 -0.69 14.14 4.63
N SER A 58 0.50 13.92 5.17
CA SER A 58 1.32 12.76 4.81
C SER A 58 0.63 11.45 5.22
N LYS A 59 0.07 11.39 6.44
CA LYS A 59 -0.73 10.26 6.95
C LYS A 59 -1.93 9.97 6.06
N GLN A 60 -2.71 11.00 5.72
CA GLN A 60 -3.88 10.85 4.85
C GLN A 60 -3.48 10.34 3.45
N THR A 61 -2.33 10.78 2.94
CA THR A 61 -1.81 10.31 1.65
C THR A 61 -1.38 8.85 1.72
N LEU A 62 -0.70 8.44 2.80
CA LEU A 62 -0.30 7.05 3.04
C LEU A 62 -1.50 6.13 3.15
N VAL A 63 -2.56 6.52 3.87
CA VAL A 63 -3.80 5.71 3.98
C VAL A 63 -4.43 5.48 2.61
N VAL A 64 -4.56 6.52 1.78
CA VAL A 64 -5.15 6.38 0.43
C VAL A 64 -4.27 5.56 -0.50
N LEU A 65 -2.95 5.67 -0.37
CA LEU A 65 -2.01 4.89 -1.18
C LEU A 65 -2.02 3.42 -0.75
N GLY A 66 -1.92 3.17 0.55
CA GLY A 66 -1.95 1.84 1.17
C GLY A 66 -3.25 1.11 0.86
N SER A 67 -4.41 1.76 0.98
CA SER A 67 -5.69 1.13 0.66
C SER A 67 -5.77 0.71 -0.80
N ARG A 68 -5.40 1.60 -1.74
CA ARG A 68 -5.46 1.29 -3.19
C ARG A 68 -4.46 0.21 -3.61
N ALA A 69 -3.27 0.22 -3.02
CA ALA A 69 -2.28 -0.83 -3.25
C ALA A 69 -2.75 -2.16 -2.67
N GLY A 70 -3.40 -2.13 -1.50
CA GLY A 70 -4.02 -3.30 -0.87
C GLY A 70 -5.17 -3.87 -1.69
N ASP A 71 -6.05 -3.02 -2.23
CA ASP A 71 -7.16 -3.43 -3.10
C ASP A 71 -6.63 -4.11 -4.37
N LEU A 72 -5.61 -3.53 -5.03
CA LEU A 72 -5.01 -4.13 -6.23
C LEU A 72 -4.29 -5.44 -5.92
N ARG A 73 -3.57 -5.50 -4.79
CA ARG A 73 -2.95 -6.74 -4.29
C ARG A 73 -4.00 -7.84 -4.12
N GLN A 74 -5.12 -7.53 -3.47
CA GLN A 74 -6.16 -8.53 -3.24
C GLN A 74 -6.78 -9.00 -4.55
N MET A 75 -7.09 -8.09 -5.48
CA MET A 75 -7.61 -8.47 -6.79
C MET A 75 -6.64 -9.36 -7.58
N LEU A 76 -5.33 -9.07 -7.54
CA LEU A 76 -4.31 -9.90 -8.19
C LEU A 76 -4.17 -11.27 -7.52
N PHE A 77 -4.25 -11.32 -6.19
CA PHE A 77 -4.21 -12.57 -5.43
C PHE A 77 -5.43 -13.45 -5.76
N ASP A 78 -6.64 -12.87 -5.75
CA ASP A 78 -7.88 -13.58 -6.06
C ASP A 78 -7.84 -14.16 -7.49
N LEU A 79 -7.26 -13.42 -8.45
CA LEU A 79 -7.08 -13.88 -9.83
C LEU A 79 -6.07 -15.04 -9.94
N LEU A 80 -4.96 -14.97 -9.19
CA LEU A 80 -3.96 -16.05 -9.13
C LEU A 80 -4.49 -17.31 -8.44
N GLU A 81 -5.41 -17.17 -7.48
CA GLU A 81 -6.05 -18.31 -6.83
C GLU A 81 -7.06 -19.03 -7.75
N ASP A 82 -7.74 -18.29 -8.65
CA ASP A 82 -8.64 -18.86 -9.64
C ASP A 82 -7.92 -19.23 -10.96
N THR A 83 -7.26 -20.39 -10.95
CA THR A 83 -6.63 -20.98 -12.15
C THR A 83 -7.60 -21.15 -13.34
N GLU A 84 -8.93 -21.18 -13.12
CA GLU A 84 -9.89 -21.21 -14.23
C GLU A 84 -10.06 -19.85 -14.92
N GLU A 85 -9.87 -18.72 -14.20
CA GLU A 85 -9.84 -17.40 -14.82
C GLU A 85 -8.62 -17.22 -15.71
N ILE A 86 -7.45 -17.67 -15.24
CA ILE A 86 -6.22 -17.63 -16.02
C ILE A 86 -6.35 -18.50 -17.27
N ARG A 87 -6.83 -19.74 -17.14
CA ARG A 87 -7.11 -20.61 -18.29
C ARG A 87 -8.11 -20.00 -19.26
N ARG A 88 -9.15 -19.31 -18.76
CA ARG A 88 -10.09 -18.58 -19.61
C ARG A 88 -9.35 -17.54 -20.44
N ILE A 89 -8.46 -16.75 -19.85
CA ILE A 89 -7.65 -15.74 -20.54
C ILE A 89 -6.79 -16.41 -21.64
N CYS A 90 -6.14 -17.54 -21.34
CA CYS A 90 -5.30 -18.26 -22.32
C CYS A 90 -6.09 -18.82 -23.53
N ILE A 91 -7.39 -19.10 -23.39
CA ILE A 91 -8.20 -19.58 -24.52
C ILE A 91 -8.99 -18.47 -25.22
N MET A 92 -8.98 -17.24 -24.70
CA MET A 92 -9.64 -16.10 -25.34
C MET A 92 -9.07 -15.87 -26.74
N GLY A 93 -9.96 -15.78 -27.74
CA GLY A 93 -9.55 -15.59 -29.13
C GLY A 93 -9.09 -16.87 -29.85
N ARG A 94 -9.11 -18.03 -29.20
CA ARG A 94 -8.75 -19.34 -29.77
C ARG A 94 -9.97 -20.25 -29.95
N ASN A 95 -9.86 -21.27 -30.82
CA ASN A 95 -10.87 -22.31 -30.99
C ASN A 95 -10.75 -23.41 -29.91
N CYS A 96 -10.60 -22.99 -28.67
CA CYS A 96 -10.46 -23.86 -27.50
C CYS A 96 -11.67 -23.72 -26.57
N LYS A 97 -12.00 -24.79 -25.86
CA LYS A 97 -13.08 -24.81 -24.87
C LYS A 97 -12.57 -25.42 -23.56
N LEU A 98 -12.98 -24.82 -22.45
CA LEU A 98 -12.79 -25.41 -21.12
C LEU A 98 -13.85 -26.48 -20.88
N LYS A 99 -13.41 -27.70 -20.56
CA LYS A 99 -14.31 -28.81 -20.27
C LYS A 99 -14.85 -28.69 -18.84
N LYS A 100 -16.16 -28.45 -18.73
CA LYS A 100 -16.84 -28.28 -17.45
C LYS A 100 -16.72 -29.54 -16.59
N GLY A 101 -15.91 -29.49 -15.53
CA GLY A 101 -15.79 -30.54 -14.50
C GLY A 101 -14.41 -31.17 -14.33
N ASN A 102 -13.48 -30.98 -15.28
CA ASN A 102 -12.11 -31.51 -15.17
C ASN A 102 -11.02 -30.48 -15.51
N ASN A 103 -11.39 -29.23 -15.78
CA ASN A 103 -10.51 -28.10 -16.11
C ASN A 103 -9.58 -28.34 -17.31
N ASP A 104 -9.85 -29.38 -18.10
CA ASP A 104 -9.04 -29.77 -19.24
C ASP A 104 -9.39 -28.87 -20.44
N VAL A 105 -8.35 -28.34 -21.08
CA VAL A 105 -8.48 -27.50 -22.28
C VAL A 105 -8.62 -28.41 -23.49
N GLU A 106 -9.75 -28.29 -24.18
CA GLU A 106 -10.03 -28.99 -25.43
C GLU A 106 -9.90 -27.99 -26.60
N CYS A 107 -8.81 -28.10 -27.35
CA CYS A 107 -8.57 -27.30 -28.54
C CYS A 107 -8.79 -28.13 -29.80
N SER A 108 -9.28 -27.47 -30.85
CA SER A 108 -9.41 -28.09 -32.18
C SER A 108 -8.05 -28.45 -32.79
N VAL A 109 -6.99 -27.76 -32.39
CA VAL A 109 -5.61 -27.96 -32.84
C VAL A 109 -4.71 -28.30 -31.64
N PRO A 110 -3.91 -29.38 -31.67
CA PRO A 110 -2.99 -29.73 -30.58
C PRO A 110 -1.96 -28.64 -30.26
N LEU A 111 -1.51 -27.90 -31.28
CA LEU A 111 -0.60 -26.78 -31.12
C LEU A 111 -1.23 -25.61 -30.34
N GLU A 112 -2.53 -25.35 -30.51
CA GLU A 112 -3.25 -24.33 -29.72
C GLU A 112 -3.35 -24.72 -28.25
N LYS A 113 -3.48 -26.02 -27.95
CA LYS A 113 -3.45 -26.53 -26.58
C LYS A 113 -2.08 -26.30 -25.94
N GLN A 114 -1.01 -26.67 -26.64
CA GLN A 114 0.36 -26.49 -26.14
C GLN A 114 0.68 -24.99 -25.91
N ILE A 115 0.28 -24.11 -26.83
CA ILE A 115 0.48 -22.67 -26.68
C ILE A 115 -0.33 -22.13 -25.48
N ALA A 116 -1.57 -22.59 -25.27
CA ALA A 116 -2.38 -22.14 -24.15
C ALA A 116 -1.81 -22.58 -22.79
N GLU A 117 -1.25 -23.78 -22.70
CA GLU A 117 -0.56 -24.29 -21.49
C GLU A 117 0.75 -23.53 -21.23
N GLU A 118 1.57 -23.25 -22.27
CA GLU A 118 2.79 -22.45 -22.14
C GLU A 118 2.46 -20.99 -21.74
N GLU A 119 1.42 -20.39 -22.31
CA GLU A 119 0.98 -19.05 -21.94
C GLU A 119 0.44 -18.98 -20.51
N GLU A 120 -0.26 -20.01 -20.01
CA GLU A 120 -0.77 -20.03 -18.63
C GLU A 120 0.33 -19.78 -17.60
N GLU A 121 1.46 -20.48 -17.71
CA GLU A 121 2.62 -20.30 -16.84
C GLU A 121 3.23 -18.89 -16.98
N GLU A 122 3.32 -18.35 -18.20
CA GLU A 122 3.83 -16.99 -18.44
C GLU A 122 2.95 -15.91 -17.81
N ILE A 123 1.62 -16.07 -17.90
CA ILE A 123 0.65 -15.15 -17.30
C ILE A 123 0.75 -15.19 -15.78
N GLU A 124 0.82 -16.38 -15.19
CA GLU A 124 1.00 -16.54 -13.74
C GLU A 124 2.27 -15.84 -13.25
N MET A 125 3.42 -16.11 -13.88
CA MET A 125 4.70 -15.46 -13.51
C MET A 125 4.63 -13.93 -13.61
N LEU A 126 3.96 -13.40 -14.65
CA LEU A 126 3.78 -11.97 -14.83
C LEU A 126 2.91 -11.37 -13.71
N LEU A 127 1.77 -11.99 -13.42
CA LEU A 127 0.84 -11.51 -12.39
C LEU A 127 1.47 -11.60 -10.99
N GLU A 128 2.21 -12.68 -10.69
CA GLU A 128 2.98 -12.82 -9.45
C GLU A 128 4.01 -11.71 -9.28
N ASN A 129 4.70 -11.32 -10.34
CA ASN A 129 5.64 -10.20 -10.30
C ASN A 129 4.96 -8.90 -9.89
N TYR A 130 3.81 -8.58 -10.50
CA TYR A 130 3.05 -7.38 -10.16
C TYR A 130 2.42 -7.46 -8.77
N LEU A 131 1.97 -8.63 -8.33
CA LEU A 131 1.49 -8.87 -6.98
C LEU A 131 2.58 -8.54 -5.95
N GLN A 132 3.79 -9.08 -6.14
CA GLN A 132 4.93 -8.82 -5.24
C GLN A 132 5.28 -7.33 -5.17
N ARG A 133 5.21 -6.60 -6.29
CA ARG A 133 5.44 -5.15 -6.31
C ARG A 133 4.34 -4.38 -5.58
N CYS A 134 3.08 -4.79 -5.72
CA CYS A 134 1.96 -4.21 -4.98
C CYS A 134 2.12 -4.45 -3.46
N GLU A 135 2.53 -5.66 -3.07
CA GLU A 135 2.83 -6.01 -1.68
C GLU A 135 3.93 -5.14 -1.09
N SER A 136 5.01 -4.94 -1.84
CA SER A 136 6.11 -4.07 -1.42
C SER A 136 5.62 -2.63 -1.19
N CYS A 137 4.86 -2.07 -2.13
CA CYS A 137 4.28 -0.73 -2.01
C CYS A 137 3.33 -0.63 -0.80
N HIS A 138 2.41 -1.57 -0.67
CA HIS A 138 1.44 -1.61 0.42
C HIS A 138 2.13 -1.73 1.78
N GLY A 139 3.07 -2.67 1.93
CA GLY A 139 3.83 -2.88 3.15
C GLY A 139 4.73 -1.70 3.52
N GLN A 140 5.31 -1.00 2.54
CA GLN A 140 6.05 0.24 2.81
C GLN A 140 5.12 1.36 3.30
N ALA A 141 3.94 1.51 2.68
CA ALA A 141 2.96 2.51 3.09
C ALA A 141 2.46 2.28 4.53
N GLU A 142 2.11 1.03 4.87
CA GLU A 142 1.65 0.65 6.21
C GLU A 142 2.74 0.87 7.27
N ARG A 143 3.99 0.48 6.99
CA ARG A 143 5.11 0.73 7.93
C ARG A 143 5.31 2.21 8.24
N LEU A 144 5.26 3.07 7.22
CA LEU A 144 5.38 4.52 7.41
C LEU A 144 4.18 5.09 8.16
N LEU A 145 2.98 4.56 7.88
CA LEU A 145 1.75 4.94 8.54
C LEU A 145 1.79 4.58 10.04
N ASP A 146 2.26 3.38 10.38
CA ASP A 146 2.38 2.93 11.76
C ASP A 146 3.44 3.74 12.53
N SER A 147 4.58 4.02 11.91
CA SER A 147 5.59 4.92 12.50
C SER A 147 5.02 6.32 12.78
N ALA A 148 4.15 6.82 11.89
CA ALA A 148 3.48 8.10 12.09
C ALA A 148 2.44 8.06 13.24
N LYS A 149 1.69 6.95 13.38
CA LYS A 149 0.74 6.76 14.50
C LYS A 149 1.47 6.68 15.84
N GLU A 150 2.55 5.90 15.93
CA GLU A 150 3.34 5.78 17.16
C GLU A 150 3.89 7.13 17.63
N MET A 151 4.33 7.97 16.69
CA MET A 151 4.78 9.32 17.01
C MET A 151 3.62 10.20 17.51
N GLU A 152 2.42 10.08 16.92
CA GLU A 152 1.21 10.79 17.37
C GLU A 152 0.87 10.43 18.83
N ASP A 153 0.91 9.15 19.16
CA ASP A 153 0.66 8.66 20.52
C ASP A 153 1.71 9.18 21.51
N SER A 154 2.99 9.18 21.11
CA SER A 154 4.08 9.73 21.93
C SER A 154 3.92 11.24 22.18
N ILE A 155 3.47 12.01 21.18
CA ILE A 155 3.13 13.44 21.37
C ILE A 155 2.00 13.60 22.37
N ALA A 156 0.93 12.82 22.23
CA ALA A 156 -0.25 12.90 23.09
C ALA A 156 0.12 12.65 24.56
N VAL A 157 1.00 11.67 24.81
CA VAL A 157 1.56 11.39 26.14
C VAL A 157 2.41 12.57 26.65
N ASN A 158 3.32 13.10 25.82
CA ASN A 158 4.18 14.23 26.21
C ASN A 158 3.38 15.50 26.56
N LEU A 159 2.35 15.83 25.78
CA LEU A 159 1.48 16.98 26.05
C LEU A 159 0.69 16.79 27.35
N SER A 160 0.22 15.57 27.61
CA SER A 160 -0.47 15.24 28.86
C SER A 160 0.45 15.40 30.08
N SER A 161 1.71 14.96 29.98
CA SER A 161 2.72 15.14 31.03
C SER A 161 2.99 16.63 31.30
N ARG A 162 3.23 17.43 30.25
CA ARG A 162 3.46 18.88 30.39
C ARG A 162 2.26 19.59 31.02
N ARG A 163 1.04 19.21 30.66
CA ARG A 163 -0.17 19.78 31.27
C ARG A 163 -0.23 19.51 32.76
N LEU A 164 0.12 18.30 33.20
CA LEU A 164 0.19 17.94 34.62
C LEU A 164 1.23 18.78 35.37
N GLU A 165 2.41 18.99 34.78
CA GLU A 165 3.45 19.84 35.35
C GLU A 165 2.99 21.29 35.51
N VAL A 166 2.34 21.86 34.49
CA VAL A 166 1.78 23.22 34.55
C VAL A 166 0.74 23.33 35.65
N SER A 167 -0.21 22.39 35.72
CA SER A 167 -1.23 22.39 36.77
C SER A 167 -0.63 22.24 38.17
N ARG A 168 0.47 21.50 38.33
CA ARG A 168 1.21 21.43 39.60
C ARG A 168 1.83 22.78 39.98
N VAL A 169 2.40 23.50 39.01
CA VAL A 169 2.96 24.84 39.24
C VAL A 169 1.86 25.84 39.59
N GLU A 170 0.73 25.80 38.89
CA GLU A 170 -0.45 26.63 39.20
C GLU A 170 -0.95 26.42 40.63
N LEU A 171 -1.06 25.16 41.07
CA LEU A 171 -1.45 24.84 42.45
C LEU A 171 -0.45 25.40 43.48
N LEU A 172 0.85 25.28 43.22
CA LEU A 172 1.88 25.85 44.10
C LEU A 172 1.79 27.38 44.15
N LEU A 173 1.53 28.02 43.02
CA LEU A 173 1.38 29.47 42.93
C LEU A 173 0.13 29.95 43.66
N GLN A 174 -1.00 29.23 43.54
CA GLN A 174 -2.22 29.48 44.30
C GLN A 174 -1.99 29.36 45.81
N VAL A 175 -1.33 28.30 46.27
CA VAL A 175 -0.99 28.15 47.70
C VAL A 175 -0.09 29.30 48.15
N GLY A 176 0.88 29.70 47.33
CA GLY A 176 1.74 30.85 47.58
C GLY A 176 0.96 32.16 47.71
N THR A 177 0.00 32.44 46.83
CA THR A 177 -0.86 33.63 46.91
C THR A 177 -1.74 33.59 48.16
N PHE A 178 -2.30 32.44 48.53
CA PHE A 178 -3.08 32.30 49.76
C PHE A 178 -2.27 32.58 51.02
N VAL A 179 -1.03 32.09 51.09
CA VAL A 179 -0.13 32.35 52.22
C VAL A 179 0.27 33.82 52.27
N TRP A 180 0.57 34.42 51.11
CA TRP A 180 0.92 35.84 51.01
C TRP A 180 -0.21 36.75 51.49
N ASP A 181 -1.44 36.50 51.07
CA ASP A 181 -2.64 37.25 51.50
C ASP A 181 -2.94 37.09 53.00
N TRP A 182 -2.49 36.00 53.63
CA TRP A 182 -2.67 35.77 55.08
C TRP A 182 -1.65 36.50 55.95
N VAL A 183 -0.52 36.94 55.38
CA VAL A 183 0.58 37.61 56.09
C VAL A 183 0.45 39.14 56.05
N LEU A 184 -0.37 39.68 55.13
CA LEU A 184 -0.68 41.11 55.01
C LEU A 184 -1.88 41.53 55.88
#